data_AF-A0A7X4H310-F1
#
_entry.id   AF-A0A7X4H310-F1
#
_cell.length_a   1.000
_cell.length_b   1.000
_cell.length_c   1.000
_cell.angle_alpha   90.00
_cell.angle_beta   90.00
_cell.angle_gamma   90.00
#
_symmetry.space_group_name_H-M   'P 1'
#
loop_
_entity.id
_entity.type
_entity.pdbx_description
1 polymer ?
#
loop_
_entity_poly.entity_id
_entity_poly.type
_entity_poly.pdbx_seq_one_letter_code
_entity_poly.pdbx_strand_id
1 'polypeptide(L)'
;MSLSEKNSLPELLSQVNRLPYDYADGDGIDFEPYDVFLSVDETSHWFRAWTGNSDADASKFRVFGQDGTGGYVAFWTVRNTSDLLAQPIVFMGSEGETAVLARNFYDYLWLLADGMGPCEATSFPESARVPQPELERFALKNSVPARKAAEVLRDARTEFPSFVQDVEAQCR
;
A
#
# COMPACT_ATOMS: atom_id res chain seq x y z
N MET A 1 13.44 -14.41 11.91
CA MET A 1 12.17 -14.77 12.60
C MET A 1 11.14 -15.00 11.51
N SER A 2 10.62 -16.23 11.42
CA SER A 2 9.53 -16.56 10.49
C SER A 2 8.29 -15.76 10.90
N LEU A 3 7.72 -15.00 9.98
CA LEU A 3 6.41 -14.38 10.16
C LEU A 3 5.42 -15.52 10.42
N SER A 4 4.88 -15.62 11.64
CA SER A 4 3.84 -16.60 11.92
C SER A 4 2.68 -16.39 10.93
N GLU A 5 2.06 -17.48 10.48
CA GLU A 5 0.89 -17.60 9.58
C GLU A 5 -0.40 -16.91 10.09
N LYS A 6 -0.30 -15.87 10.93
CA LYS A 6 -1.42 -14.98 11.21
C LYS A 6 -1.69 -14.14 9.96
N ASN A 7 -2.67 -14.58 9.19
CA ASN A 7 -3.26 -13.81 8.09
C ASN A 7 -4.19 -12.69 8.60
N SER A 8 -4.32 -12.51 9.92
CA SER A 8 -5.10 -11.41 10.48
C SER A 8 -4.42 -10.06 10.27
N LEU A 9 -5.19 -9.07 9.84
CA LEU A 9 -4.74 -7.67 9.75
C LEU A 9 -4.52 -7.08 11.16
N PRO A 10 -3.59 -6.11 11.31
CA PRO A 10 -3.58 -5.24 12.48
C PRO A 10 -4.94 -4.56 12.67
N GLU A 11 -5.36 -4.37 13.93
CA GLU A 11 -6.66 -3.81 14.27
C GLU A 11 -6.94 -2.49 13.55
N LEU A 12 -5.95 -1.58 13.52
CA LEU A 12 -6.13 -0.28 12.89
C LEU A 12 -6.34 -0.37 11.37
N LEU A 13 -5.64 -1.29 10.70
CA LEU A 13 -5.85 -1.56 9.28
C LEU A 13 -7.24 -2.17 9.05
N SER A 14 -7.63 -3.14 9.86
CA SER A 14 -8.97 -3.73 9.76
C SER A 14 -10.09 -2.70 9.95
N GLN A 15 -9.89 -1.71 10.81
CA GLN A 15 -10.88 -0.64 11.03
C GLN A 15 -11.01 0.29 9.82
N VAL A 16 -9.90 0.75 9.23
CA VAL A 16 -9.97 1.64 8.04
C VAL A 16 -10.49 0.89 6.83
N ASN A 17 -10.14 -0.39 6.66
CA ASN A 17 -10.62 -1.24 5.57
C ASN A 17 -12.14 -1.45 5.57
N ARG A 18 -12.83 -1.20 6.69
CA ARG A 18 -14.30 -1.26 6.79
C ARG A 18 -15.00 0.05 6.49
N LEU A 19 -14.24 1.15 6.31
CA LEU A 19 -14.80 2.42 5.85
C LEU A 19 -15.10 2.34 4.35
N PRO A 20 -16.05 3.16 3.85
CA PRO A 20 -16.40 3.13 2.44
C PRO A 20 -15.27 3.68 1.56
N TYR A 21 -14.96 2.94 0.49
CA TYR A 21 -14.14 3.38 -0.63
C TYR A 21 -15.04 3.44 -1.86
N ASP A 22 -15.40 4.65 -2.27
CA ASP A 22 -16.20 4.88 -3.46
C ASP A 22 -15.28 5.22 -4.63
N TYR A 23 -15.37 4.45 -5.71
CA TYR A 23 -14.64 4.72 -6.95
C TYR A 23 -15.19 5.96 -7.67
N ALA A 24 -16.45 6.35 -7.40
CA ALA A 24 -17.12 7.54 -7.92
C ALA A 24 -16.89 7.76 -9.42
N ASP A 25 -17.16 6.74 -10.24
CA ASP A 25 -16.96 6.73 -11.70
C ASP A 25 -15.53 7.12 -12.15
N GLY A 26 -14.52 6.92 -11.31
CA GLY A 26 -13.10 7.24 -11.56
C GLY A 26 -12.58 8.49 -10.87
N ASP A 27 -13.47 9.28 -10.25
CA ASP A 27 -13.09 10.48 -9.49
C ASP A 27 -12.74 10.18 -8.02
N GLY A 28 -13.08 8.98 -7.55
CA GLY A 28 -12.89 8.51 -6.18
C GLY A 28 -11.59 7.74 -5.96
N ILE A 29 -11.64 6.77 -5.05
CA ILE A 29 -10.49 5.92 -4.70
C ILE A 29 -10.68 4.54 -5.33
N ASP A 30 -9.74 4.12 -6.19
CA ASP A 30 -9.64 2.74 -6.66
C ASP A 30 -8.88 1.86 -5.66
N PHE A 31 -9.59 1.38 -4.65
CA PHE A 31 -9.05 0.49 -3.64
C PHE A 31 -10.08 -0.51 -3.13
N GLU A 32 -9.74 -1.79 -3.25
CA GLU A 32 -10.48 -2.93 -2.75
C GLU A 32 -9.74 -3.53 -1.53
N PRO A 33 -10.13 -3.15 -0.30
CA PRO A 33 -9.49 -3.66 0.91
C PRO A 33 -9.83 -5.13 1.15
N TYR A 34 -8.87 -5.88 1.70
CA TYR A 34 -9.11 -7.25 2.17
C TYR A 34 -9.44 -7.28 3.66
N ASP A 35 -10.12 -8.34 4.09
CA ASP A 35 -10.40 -8.64 5.50
C ASP A 35 -9.21 -9.32 6.20
N VAL A 36 -8.35 -9.98 5.42
CA VAL A 36 -7.16 -10.72 5.85
C VAL A 36 -6.03 -10.47 4.86
N PHE A 37 -4.79 -10.68 5.29
CA PHE A 37 -3.67 -10.68 4.36
C PHE A 37 -3.85 -11.80 3.33
N LEU A 38 -3.44 -11.53 2.09
CA LEU A 38 -3.24 -12.58 1.08
C LEU A 38 -2.27 -13.62 1.65
N SER A 39 -2.50 -14.90 1.35
CA SER A 39 -1.63 -15.95 1.91
C SER A 39 -0.20 -15.83 1.38
N VAL A 40 0.75 -16.43 2.11
CA VAL A 40 2.17 -16.43 1.69
C VAL A 40 2.34 -17.14 0.34
N ASP A 41 1.58 -18.21 0.10
CA ASP A 41 1.64 -18.97 -1.14
C ASP A 41 1.08 -18.16 -2.32
N GLU A 42 -0.07 -17.51 -2.14
CA GLU A 42 -0.66 -16.64 -3.17
C GLU A 42 0.22 -15.43 -3.45
N THR A 43 0.76 -14.79 -2.40
CA THR A 43 1.70 -13.65 -2.54
C THR A 43 2.96 -14.07 -3.31
N SER A 44 3.51 -15.26 -3.00
CA SER A 44 4.68 -15.80 -3.69
C SER A 44 4.37 -16.18 -5.14
N HIS A 45 3.20 -16.79 -5.38
CA HIS A 45 2.75 -17.15 -6.72
C HIS A 45 2.58 -15.91 -7.60
N TRP A 46 1.85 -14.92 -7.10
CA TRP A 46 1.65 -13.66 -7.79
C TRP A 46 2.99 -12.97 -8.09
N PHE A 47 3.86 -12.78 -7.10
CA PHE A 47 5.07 -11.99 -7.30
C PHE A 47 6.02 -12.64 -8.32
N ARG A 48 6.11 -13.98 -8.35
CA ARG A 48 6.89 -14.71 -9.36
C ARG A 48 6.28 -14.58 -10.76
N ALA A 49 4.95 -14.62 -10.86
CA ALA A 49 4.26 -14.43 -12.13
C ALA A 49 4.44 -13.00 -12.65
N TRP A 50 4.30 -12.00 -11.78
CA TRP A 50 4.44 -10.59 -12.10
C TRP A 50 5.86 -10.21 -12.50
N THR A 51 6.88 -10.73 -11.80
CA THR A 51 8.29 -10.49 -12.14
C THR A 51 8.79 -11.34 -13.32
N GLY A 52 8.03 -12.35 -13.76
CA GLY A 52 8.52 -13.35 -14.71
C GLY A 52 9.65 -14.25 -14.14
N ASN A 53 9.92 -14.19 -12.83
CA ASN A 53 11.04 -14.87 -12.19
C ASN A 53 10.56 -15.87 -11.14
N SER A 54 10.78 -17.16 -11.40
CA SER A 54 10.42 -18.25 -10.47
C SER A 54 11.16 -18.19 -9.12
N ASP A 55 12.31 -17.53 -9.08
CA ASP A 55 13.16 -17.40 -7.90
C ASP A 55 12.91 -16.09 -7.13
N ALA A 56 11.96 -15.25 -7.58
CA ALA A 56 11.65 -14.00 -6.91
C ALA A 56 11.16 -14.24 -5.47
N ASP A 57 11.65 -13.41 -4.55
CA ASP A 57 11.35 -13.49 -3.12
C ASP A 57 10.26 -12.48 -2.72
N ALA A 58 9.06 -13.00 -2.47
CA ALA A 58 7.93 -12.20 -2.01
C ALA A 58 7.79 -12.13 -0.48
N SER A 59 8.70 -12.74 0.28
CA SER A 59 8.57 -12.90 1.74
C SER A 59 8.52 -11.58 2.52
N LYS A 60 8.93 -10.48 1.89
CA LYS A 60 8.88 -9.13 2.45
C LYS A 60 7.56 -8.41 2.23
N PHE A 61 6.61 -8.99 1.50
CA PHE A 61 5.34 -8.34 1.19
C PHE A 61 4.19 -8.97 1.99
N ARG A 62 3.38 -8.12 2.59
CA ARG A 62 2.11 -8.50 3.24
C ARG A 62 0.97 -7.75 2.57
N VAL A 63 0.39 -8.37 1.55
CA VAL A 63 -0.67 -7.80 0.71
C VAL A 63 -1.98 -7.73 1.47
N PHE A 64 -2.62 -6.57 1.49
CA PHE A 64 -3.86 -6.32 2.25
C PHE A 64 -5.00 -5.71 1.44
N GLY A 65 -4.84 -5.61 0.12
CA GLY A 65 -5.87 -5.19 -0.80
C GLY A 65 -5.30 -5.02 -2.20
N GLN A 66 -6.15 -4.58 -3.12
CA GLN A 66 -5.80 -4.35 -4.52
C GLN A 66 -6.51 -3.10 -5.07
N ASP A 67 -6.19 -2.70 -6.29
CA ASP A 67 -7.05 -1.81 -7.09
C ASP A 67 -7.97 -2.66 -8.00
N GLY A 68 -8.89 -2.01 -8.71
CA GLY A 68 -9.82 -2.66 -9.64
C GLY A 68 -9.16 -3.25 -10.89
N THR A 69 -7.87 -3.00 -11.12
CA THR A 69 -7.09 -3.55 -12.25
C THR A 69 -6.26 -4.78 -11.87
N GLY A 70 -6.21 -5.13 -10.57
CA GLY A 70 -5.44 -6.26 -10.04
C GLY A 70 -4.02 -5.92 -9.58
N GLY A 71 -3.70 -4.63 -9.42
CA GLY A 71 -2.50 -4.16 -8.75
C GLY A 71 -2.62 -4.30 -7.23
N TYR A 72 -1.56 -4.72 -6.54
CA TYR A 72 -1.61 -5.00 -5.10
C TYR A 72 -1.00 -3.90 -4.24
N VAL A 73 -1.64 -3.63 -3.10
CA VAL A 73 -1.06 -2.84 -2.00
C VAL A 73 -0.58 -3.76 -0.88
N ALA A 74 0.61 -3.48 -0.37
CA ALA A 74 1.24 -4.30 0.65
C ALA A 74 2.03 -3.49 1.67
N PHE A 75 2.18 -4.04 2.88
CA PHE A 75 3.33 -3.66 3.71
C PHE A 75 4.59 -4.26 3.09
N TRP A 76 5.66 -3.48 3.05
CA TRP A 76 7.00 -3.95 2.74
C TRP A 76 7.83 -4.05 4.02
N THR A 77 8.06 -5.26 4.52
CA THR A 77 8.70 -5.53 5.81
C THR A 77 10.23 -5.38 5.76
N VAL A 78 10.70 -4.16 5.53
CA VAL A 78 12.13 -3.83 5.37
C VAL A 78 12.78 -3.31 6.65
N ARG A 79 12.00 -2.73 7.57
CA ARG A 79 12.53 -2.22 8.84
C ARG A 79 12.75 -3.37 9.83
N ASN A 80 13.83 -3.30 10.59
CA ASN A 80 14.10 -4.22 11.70
C ASN A 80 13.26 -3.87 12.95
N THR A 81 11.95 -4.09 12.86
CA THR A 81 10.98 -3.86 13.94
C THR A 81 9.87 -4.90 13.88
N SER A 82 9.31 -5.25 15.03
CA SER A 82 8.13 -6.11 15.13
C SER A 82 6.82 -5.38 14.85
N ASP A 83 6.84 -4.05 14.81
CA ASP A 83 5.66 -3.24 14.51
C ASP A 83 5.41 -3.20 13.00
N LEU A 84 4.35 -3.88 12.56
CA LEU A 84 3.96 -3.89 11.15
C LEU A 84 3.48 -2.52 10.67
N LEU A 85 2.85 -1.71 11.53
CA LEU A 85 2.34 -0.39 11.14
C LEU A 85 3.47 0.61 10.88
N ALA A 86 4.67 0.36 11.40
CA ALA A 86 5.86 1.14 11.10
C ALA A 86 6.49 0.81 9.74
N GLN A 87 6.08 -0.29 9.08
CA GLN A 87 6.61 -0.69 7.79
C GLN A 87 6.03 0.17 6.66
N PRO A 88 6.81 0.49 5.62
CA PRO A 88 6.33 1.23 4.46
C PRO A 88 5.21 0.51 3.72
N ILE A 89 4.34 1.30 3.08
CA ILE A 89 3.28 0.81 2.20
C ILE A 89 3.72 0.98 0.76
N VAL A 90 3.57 -0.07 -0.03
CA VAL A 90 3.97 -0.12 -1.44
C VAL A 90 2.80 -0.53 -2.33
N PHE A 91 2.87 -0.16 -3.59
CA PHE A 91 1.95 -0.59 -4.63
C PHE A 91 2.73 -1.20 -5.81
N MET A 92 2.20 -2.30 -6.34
CA MET A 92 2.68 -2.97 -7.54
C MET A 92 1.48 -3.21 -8.47
N GLY A 93 1.38 -2.38 -9.50
CA GLY A 93 0.31 -2.36 -10.50
C GLY A 93 0.42 -3.52 -11.49
N SER A 94 -0.69 -3.89 -12.11
CA SER A 94 -0.75 -5.03 -13.03
C SER A 94 0.06 -4.81 -14.33
N GLU A 95 0.34 -3.55 -14.69
CA GLU A 95 1.13 -3.17 -15.88
C GLU A 95 2.60 -2.83 -15.56
N GLY A 96 3.04 -3.08 -14.32
CA GLY A 96 4.43 -2.89 -13.90
C GLY A 96 4.67 -1.64 -13.05
N GLU A 97 3.63 -0.83 -12.80
CA GLU A 97 3.75 0.34 -11.94
C GLU A 97 4.24 -0.06 -10.55
N THR A 98 5.25 0.62 -10.04
CA THR A 98 5.87 0.27 -8.76
C THR A 98 6.17 1.53 -7.98
N ALA A 99 5.67 1.62 -6.74
CA ALA A 99 5.92 2.78 -5.89
C ALA A 99 5.88 2.46 -4.40
N VAL A 100 6.63 3.26 -3.62
CA VAL A 100 6.41 3.38 -2.18
C VAL A 100 5.42 4.51 -1.96
N LEU A 101 4.24 4.16 -1.44
CA LEU A 101 3.16 5.12 -1.19
C LEU A 101 3.44 5.92 0.08
N ALA A 102 3.84 5.24 1.15
CA ALA A 102 4.00 5.85 2.47
C ALA A 102 5.13 5.20 3.26
N ARG A 103 5.78 5.97 4.14
CA ARG A 103 6.89 5.49 4.98
C ARG A 103 6.47 4.53 6.10
N ASN A 104 5.19 4.59 6.44
CA ASN A 104 4.51 3.80 7.45
C ASN A 104 2.98 3.88 7.20
N PHE A 105 2.22 3.11 7.96
CA PHE A 105 0.76 3.06 7.83
C PHE A 105 0.06 4.38 8.19
N TYR A 106 0.58 5.12 9.16
CA TYR A 106 -0.01 6.38 9.62
C TYR A 106 0.08 7.49 8.56
N ASP A 107 1.15 7.49 7.76
CA ASP A 107 1.31 8.33 6.57
C ASP A 107 0.32 7.89 5.46
N TYR A 108 0.10 6.59 5.29
CA TYR A 108 -0.85 6.06 4.31
C TYR A 108 -2.31 6.49 4.60
N LEU A 109 -2.71 6.60 5.87
CA LEU A 109 -4.02 7.15 6.24
C LEU A 109 -4.26 8.55 5.66
N TRP A 110 -3.21 9.37 5.55
CA TRP A 110 -3.32 10.72 5.00
C TRP A 110 -3.41 10.73 3.47
N LEU A 111 -2.87 9.73 2.77
CA LEU A 111 -3.13 9.56 1.32
C LEU A 111 -4.60 9.28 1.07
N LEU A 112 -5.15 8.30 1.79
CA LEU A 112 -6.56 7.94 1.70
C LEU A 112 -7.48 9.11 2.06
N ALA A 113 -7.15 9.87 3.10
CA ALA A 113 -7.91 11.05 3.50
C ALA A 113 -7.95 12.15 2.41
N ASP A 114 -6.87 12.33 1.65
CA ASP A 114 -6.80 13.31 0.54
C ASP A 114 -7.48 12.77 -0.74
N GLY A 115 -8.06 11.57 -0.71
CA GLY A 115 -8.74 10.96 -1.86
C GLY A 115 -7.80 10.19 -2.80
N MET A 116 -6.62 9.80 -2.35
CA MET A 116 -5.62 9.09 -3.16
C MET A 116 -5.52 7.62 -2.75
N GLY A 117 -5.99 6.72 -3.61
CA GLY A 117 -5.75 5.29 -3.50
C GLY A 117 -4.37 4.87 -4.03
N PRO A 118 -4.07 3.56 -3.97
CA PRO A 118 -2.78 3.03 -4.40
C PRO A 118 -2.45 3.31 -5.87
N CYS A 119 -3.41 3.10 -6.77
CA CYS A 119 -3.25 3.35 -8.20
C CYS A 119 -3.11 4.85 -8.49
N GLU A 120 -3.99 5.69 -7.92
CA GLU A 120 -3.95 7.13 -8.13
C GLU A 120 -2.65 7.76 -7.63
N ALA A 121 -2.17 7.35 -6.46
CA ALA A 121 -0.93 7.83 -5.88
C ALA A 121 0.31 7.46 -6.69
N THR A 122 0.24 6.38 -7.46
CA THR A 122 1.35 5.89 -8.28
C THR A 122 1.32 6.52 -9.66
N SER A 123 0.19 6.46 -10.35
CA SER A 123 0.05 6.84 -11.76
C SER A 123 -0.29 8.32 -11.94
N PHE A 124 -0.94 8.94 -10.95
CA PHE A 124 -1.46 10.31 -11.03
C PHE A 124 -1.18 11.14 -9.76
N PRO A 125 0.08 11.20 -9.26
CA PRO A 125 0.42 11.79 -7.96
C PRO A 125 0.13 13.30 -7.85
N GLU A 126 0.00 14.00 -8.99
CA GLU A 126 -0.25 15.45 -9.06
C GLU A 126 -1.71 15.79 -9.35
N SER A 127 -2.55 14.79 -9.64
CA SER A 127 -3.96 15.01 -9.94
C SER A 127 -4.71 15.48 -8.71
N ALA A 128 -5.52 16.54 -8.87
CA ALA A 128 -6.42 16.98 -7.81
C ALA A 128 -7.44 15.88 -7.51
N ARG A 129 -7.65 15.59 -6.22
CA ARG A 129 -8.64 14.62 -5.75
C ARG A 129 -9.60 15.25 -4.76
N VAL A 130 -10.74 14.60 -4.60
CA VAL A 130 -11.76 14.99 -3.62
C VAL A 130 -11.39 14.35 -2.28
N PRO A 131 -11.14 15.15 -1.22
CA PRO A 131 -10.88 14.62 0.11
C PRO A 131 -12.03 13.76 0.61
N GLN A 132 -11.71 12.72 1.39
CA GLN A 132 -12.63 11.71 1.86
C GLN A 132 -12.95 11.93 3.35
N PRO A 133 -14.11 12.53 3.72
CA PRO A 133 -14.33 13.03 5.08
C PRO A 133 -14.31 11.94 6.17
N GLU A 134 -14.73 10.72 5.85
CA GLU A 134 -14.69 9.60 6.81
C GLU A 134 -13.27 9.10 7.05
N LEU A 135 -12.48 8.98 5.98
CA LEU A 135 -11.06 8.61 6.03
C LEU A 135 -10.23 9.71 6.71
N GLU A 136 -10.55 10.99 6.46
CA GLU A 136 -9.92 12.13 7.15
C GLU A 136 -10.18 12.12 8.66
N ARG A 137 -11.43 11.92 9.09
CA ARG A 137 -11.76 11.79 10.52
C ARG A 137 -11.03 10.62 11.15
N PHE A 138 -10.89 9.50 10.43
CA PHE A 138 -10.14 8.35 10.89
C PHE A 138 -8.64 8.66 11.01
N ALA A 139 -8.06 9.33 10.01
CA ALA A 139 -6.66 9.75 10.03
C ALA A 139 -6.37 10.70 11.20
N LEU A 140 -7.18 11.74 11.40
CA LEU A 140 -7.05 12.71 12.50
C LEU A 140 -7.02 12.05 13.89
N LYS A 141 -7.81 10.99 14.07
CA LYS A 141 -7.88 10.26 15.35
C LYS A 141 -6.63 9.42 15.62
N ASN A 142 -5.95 8.95 14.58
CA ASN A 142 -4.95 7.88 14.68
C ASN A 142 -3.54 8.28 14.23
N SER A 143 -3.39 9.40 13.51
CA SER A 143 -2.14 9.86 12.92
C SER A 143 -2.06 11.39 13.02
N VAL A 144 -1.22 11.90 13.92
CA VAL A 144 -0.98 13.35 14.06
C VAL A 144 0.51 13.66 13.91
N PRO A 145 0.89 14.79 13.27
CA PRO A 145 0.03 15.85 12.72
C PRO A 145 -0.59 15.48 11.36
N ALA A 146 -1.55 16.29 10.91
CA ALA A 146 -2.14 16.18 9.57
C ALA A 146 -1.11 16.42 8.46
N ARG A 147 -1.26 15.69 7.34
CA ARG A 147 -0.32 15.72 6.21
C ARG A 147 -1.05 15.75 4.89
N LYS A 148 -0.42 16.35 3.87
CA LYS A 148 -0.92 16.30 2.48
C LYS A 148 -0.35 15.10 1.72
N ALA A 149 -1.11 14.57 0.76
CA ALA A 149 -0.69 13.40 -0.02
C ALA A 149 0.66 13.62 -0.71
N ALA A 150 0.87 14.80 -1.31
CA ALA A 150 2.13 15.15 -1.96
C ALA A 150 3.35 15.11 -1.00
N GLU A 151 3.17 15.51 0.26
CA GLU A 151 4.24 15.45 1.26
C GLU A 151 4.54 14.01 1.66
N VAL A 152 3.49 13.19 1.83
CA VAL A 152 3.62 11.77 2.14
C VAL A 152 4.38 11.04 1.03
N LEU A 153 3.98 11.21 -0.23
CA LEU A 153 4.63 10.57 -1.38
C LEU A 153 6.07 11.01 -1.55
N ARG A 154 6.34 12.33 -1.43
CA ARG A 154 7.70 12.87 -1.51
C ARG A 154 8.60 12.26 -0.44
N ASP A 155 8.13 12.24 0.81
CA ASP A 155 8.94 11.74 1.92
C ASP A 155 9.16 10.22 1.82
N ALA A 156 8.15 9.46 1.35
CA ALA A 156 8.29 8.03 1.08
C ALA A 156 9.35 7.74 0.02
N ARG A 157 9.30 8.44 -1.11
CA ARG A 157 10.29 8.33 -2.18
C ARG A 157 11.69 8.75 -1.72
N THR A 158 11.78 9.75 -0.85
CA THR A 158 13.06 10.22 -0.30
C THR A 158 13.70 9.20 0.65
N GLU A 159 12.89 8.53 1.46
CA GLU A 159 13.39 7.52 2.41
C GLU A 159 13.77 6.21 1.71
N PHE A 160 13.04 5.82 0.66
CA PHE A 160 13.20 4.54 -0.03
C PHE A 160 13.51 4.70 -1.53
N PRO A 161 14.63 5.36 -1.90
CA PRO A 161 14.90 5.72 -3.28
C PRO A 161 15.23 4.53 -4.18
N SER A 162 15.62 3.38 -3.62
CA SER A 162 16.03 2.17 -4.36
C SER A 162 14.89 1.20 -4.63
N PHE A 163 13.71 1.39 -4.03
CA PHE A 163 12.66 0.36 -4.01
C PHE A 163 12.28 -0.13 -5.42
N VAL A 164 12.10 0.80 -6.36
CA VAL A 164 11.74 0.46 -7.75
C VAL A 164 12.83 -0.37 -8.40
N GLN A 165 14.10 0.06 -8.28
CA GLN A 165 15.22 -0.69 -8.86
C GLN A 165 15.42 -2.06 -8.19
N ASP A 166 15.14 -2.16 -6.88
CA ASP A 166 15.24 -3.41 -6.13
C ASP A 166 14.16 -4.42 -6.57
N VAL A 167 12.96 -3.95 -6.91
CA VAL A 167 11.88 -4.77 -7.50
C VAL A 167 12.21 -5.15 -8.94
N GLU A 168 12.65 -4.19 -9.77
CA GLU A 168 13.06 -4.45 -11.16
C GLU A 168 14.20 -5.47 -11.25
N ALA A 169 15.14 -5.46 -10.29
CA ALA A 169 16.23 -6.43 -10.22
C ALA A 169 15.76 -7.87 -9.94
N GLN A 170 14.50 -8.06 -9.52
CA GLN A 170 13.87 -9.37 -9.40
C GLN A 170 13.25 -9.84 -10.72
N CYS A 171 13.08 -8.99 -11.74
CA CYS A 171 12.43 -9.34 -12.99
C CYS A 171 13.34 -10.12 -13.95
N ARG A 172 12.76 -10.99 -14.80
CA ARG A 172 13.49 -11.80 -15.79
C ARG A 172 12.77 -11.95 -17.12
#